data_AF-Q039H5-F1
#
_entry.id   AF-Q039H5-F1
#
_cell.length_a   1.000
_cell.length_b   1.000
_cell.length_c   1.000
_cell.angle_alpha   90.00
_cell.angle_beta   90.00
_cell.angle_gamma   90.00
#
_symmetry.space_group_name_H-M   'P 1'
#
loop_
_entity.id
_entity.type
_entity.pdbx_description
1 polymer ?
#
loop_
_entity_poly.entity_id
_entity_poly.type
_entity_poly.pdbx_seq_one_letter_code
_entity_poly.pdbx_strand_id
1 'polypeptide(L)'
;MLVKYKNDYEKIAMGLLSFIPDLKDVGHLKTELKMYTEDDSHALYLYKHKNDFVGVVGIELSADFVLVRHLSFSPNFRDQATAFAALTELTELFPNKKLMGALEHAPLIAAFNKFRKEDDHGTDTRAE
;
A
#
# COMPACT_ATOMS: atom_id res chain seq x y z
N MET A 1 3.52 9.65 -3.56
CA MET A 1 2.13 10.12 -3.73
C MET A 1 1.20 8.97 -4.09
N LEU A 2 0.20 8.65 -3.26
CA LEU A 2 -0.86 7.71 -3.56
C LEU A 2 -1.90 8.32 -4.51
N VAL A 3 -2.32 7.55 -5.50
CA VAL A 3 -3.34 7.90 -6.48
C VAL A 3 -4.37 6.79 -6.51
N LYS A 4 -5.64 7.10 -6.26
CA LYS A 4 -6.70 6.11 -6.36
C LYS A 4 -6.77 5.57 -7.80
N TYR A 5 -6.88 4.25 -7.92
CA TYR A 5 -6.98 3.55 -9.20
C TYR A 5 -8.14 4.09 -10.07
N LYS A 6 -7.94 4.05 -11.38
CA LYS A 6 -8.92 4.35 -12.44
C LYS A 6 -8.64 3.41 -13.61
N ASN A 7 -9.65 3.16 -14.44
CA ASN A 7 -9.55 2.23 -15.57
C ASN A 7 -8.38 2.56 -16.53
N ASP A 8 -8.06 3.83 -16.73
CA ASP A 8 -6.92 4.29 -17.54
C ASP A 8 -5.57 3.75 -17.04
N TYR A 9 -5.50 3.29 -15.79
CA TYR A 9 -4.31 2.74 -15.16
C TYR A 9 -4.29 1.21 -15.12
N GLU A 10 -5.24 0.51 -15.75
CA GLU A 10 -5.34 -0.97 -15.72
C GLU A 10 -4.02 -1.65 -16.05
N LYS A 11 -3.40 -1.30 -17.18
CA LYS A 11 -2.17 -1.95 -17.64
C LYS A 11 -1.01 -1.79 -16.65
N ILE A 12 -0.86 -0.61 -16.05
CA ILE A 12 0.21 -0.37 -15.07
C ILE A 12 -0.08 -0.99 -13.72
N ALA A 13 -1.34 -0.96 -13.27
CA ALA A 13 -1.79 -1.62 -12.06
C ALA A 13 -1.55 -3.14 -12.14
N MET A 14 -1.94 -3.77 -13.25
CA MET A 14 -1.68 -5.19 -13.50
C MET A 14 -0.18 -5.50 -13.51
N GLY A 15 0.63 -4.65 -14.14
CA GLY A 15 2.09 -4.82 -14.14
C GLY A 15 2.69 -4.79 -12.73
N LEU A 16 2.24 -3.86 -11.88
CA LEU A 16 2.70 -3.76 -10.50
C LEU A 16 2.18 -4.90 -9.60
N LEU A 17 0.93 -5.32 -9.78
CA LEU A 17 0.34 -6.47 -9.10
C LEU A 17 1.05 -7.77 -9.49
N SER A 18 1.55 -7.90 -10.72
CA SER A 18 2.24 -9.12 -11.19
C SER A 18 3.55 -9.44 -10.47
N PHE A 19 4.10 -8.49 -9.70
CA PHE A 19 5.24 -8.74 -8.83
C PHE A 19 4.88 -9.52 -7.56
N ILE A 20 3.59 -9.63 -7.20
CA ILE A 20 3.09 -10.47 -6.13
C ILE A 20 3.08 -11.92 -6.65
N PRO A 21 3.77 -12.88 -5.99
CA PRO A 21 3.91 -14.24 -6.49
C PRO A 21 2.60 -14.93 -6.88
N ASP A 22 1.54 -14.72 -6.09
CA ASP A 22 0.23 -15.37 -6.27
C ASP A 22 -0.60 -14.76 -7.41
N LEU A 23 -0.21 -13.56 -7.87
CA LEU A 23 -0.86 -12.80 -8.94
C LEU A 23 -0.03 -12.78 -10.23
N LYS A 24 0.82 -13.78 -10.47
CA LYS A 24 1.56 -13.89 -11.74
C LYS A 24 0.69 -14.31 -12.92
N ASP A 25 -0.37 -15.07 -12.65
CA ASP A 25 -1.31 -15.50 -13.68
C ASP A 25 -2.24 -14.35 -14.09
N VAL A 26 -2.47 -14.18 -15.40
CA VAL A 26 -3.29 -13.09 -15.95
C VAL A 26 -4.76 -13.22 -15.52
N GLY A 27 -5.26 -14.45 -15.37
CA GLY A 27 -6.61 -14.71 -14.87
C GLY A 27 -6.76 -14.29 -13.41
N HIS A 28 -5.76 -14.57 -12.58
CA HIS A 28 -5.73 -14.12 -11.18
C HIS A 28 -5.66 -12.59 -11.09
N LEU A 29 -4.80 -11.93 -11.88
CA LEU A 29 -4.70 -10.46 -11.91
C LEU A 29 -6.03 -9.78 -12.22
N LYS A 30 -6.76 -10.28 -13.22
CA LYS A 30 -8.05 -9.71 -13.61
C LYS A 30 -9.11 -9.91 -12.53
N THR A 31 -9.14 -11.10 -11.92
CA THR A 31 -10.06 -11.40 -10.82
C THR A 31 -9.77 -10.48 -9.63
N GLU A 32 -8.50 -10.32 -9.29
CA GLU A 32 -8.06 -9.47 -8.19
C GLU A 32 -8.38 -8.00 -8.45
N LEU A 33 -8.07 -7.50 -9.65
CA LEU A 33 -8.39 -6.12 -10.03
C LEU A 33 -9.89 -5.85 -9.98
N LYS A 34 -10.72 -6.82 -10.39
CA LYS A 34 -12.18 -6.71 -10.30
C LYS A 34 -12.66 -6.52 -8.88
N MET A 35 -12.11 -7.26 -7.91
CA MET A 35 -12.48 -7.08 -6.50
C MET A 35 -12.29 -5.64 -6.04
N TYR A 36 -11.20 -4.99 -6.45
CA TYR A 36 -10.95 -3.57 -6.14
C TYR A 36 -11.83 -2.56 -6.88
N THR A 37 -12.58 -2.99 -7.90
CA THR A 37 -13.43 -2.10 -8.71
C THR A 37 -14.92 -2.35 -8.52
N GLU A 38 -15.32 -3.54 -8.07
CA GLU A 38 -16.73 -3.95 -7.93
C GLU A 38 -17.24 -3.88 -6.48
N ASP A 39 -16.35 -3.88 -5.49
CA ASP A 39 -16.70 -3.78 -4.06
C ASP A 39 -16.24 -2.44 -3.47
N ASP A 40 -17.18 -1.66 -2.95
CA ASP A 40 -16.92 -0.34 -2.36
C ASP A 40 -16.05 -0.39 -1.09
N SER A 41 -15.98 -1.53 -0.42
CA SER A 41 -15.08 -1.76 0.71
C SER A 41 -13.65 -2.02 0.27
N HIS A 42 -13.42 -2.36 -1.00
CA HIS A 42 -12.09 -2.59 -1.54
C HIS A 42 -11.63 -1.37 -2.34
N ALA A 43 -10.35 -1.02 -2.22
CA ALA A 43 -9.77 0.04 -3.03
C ALA A 43 -8.33 -0.28 -3.42
N LEU A 44 -7.99 0.06 -4.66
CA LEU A 44 -6.63 0.00 -5.16
C LEU A 44 -6.05 1.40 -5.28
N TYR A 45 -4.85 1.59 -4.78
CA TYR A 45 -4.07 2.81 -4.94
C TYR A 45 -2.76 2.51 -5.65
N LEU A 46 -2.33 3.42 -6.51
CA LEU A 46 -1.03 3.39 -7.15
C LEU A 46 -0.12 4.41 -6.48
N TYR A 47 1.09 3.98 -6.13
CA TYR A 47 2.10 4.84 -5.54
C TYR A 47 2.99 5.44 -6.63
N LYS A 48 3.00 6.77 -6.71
CA LYS A 48 3.89 7.55 -7.57
C LYS A 48 5.14 7.97 -6.82
N HIS A 49 6.29 7.72 -7.44
CA HIS A 49 7.54 8.39 -7.12
C HIS A 49 7.86 9.38 -8.24
N LYS A 50 7.90 10.68 -7.92
CA LYS A 50 7.95 11.77 -8.91
C LYS A 50 6.77 11.64 -9.91
N ASN A 51 7.05 11.28 -11.16
CA ASN A 51 6.05 11.18 -12.23
C ASN A 51 5.68 9.74 -12.59
N ASP A 52 6.39 8.75 -12.05
CA ASP A 52 6.24 7.35 -12.43
C ASP A 52 5.47 6.57 -11.36
N PHE A 53 4.55 5.72 -11.81
CA PHE A 53 3.91 4.75 -10.93
C PHE A 53 4.90 3.61 -10.65
N VAL A 54 5.27 3.46 -9.38
CA VAL A 54 6.32 2.52 -8.96
C VAL A 54 5.82 1.47 -7.97
N GLY A 55 4.57 1.57 -7.50
CA GLY A 55 3.99 0.63 -6.56
C GLY A 55 2.47 0.63 -6.56
N VAL A 56 1.90 -0.35 -5.87
CA VAL A 56 0.47 -0.55 -5.69
C VAL A 56 0.16 -0.92 -4.24
N VAL A 57 -0.94 -0.40 -3.74
CA VAL A 57 -1.48 -0.67 -2.39
C VAL A 57 -2.95 -1.06 -2.54
N GLY A 58 -3.24 -2.34 -2.40
CA GLY A 58 -4.61 -2.87 -2.32
C GLY A 58 -5.06 -2.90 -0.87
N ILE A 59 -6.21 -2.28 -0.59
CA ILE A 59 -6.78 -2.18 0.75
C ILE A 59 -8.20 -2.70 0.80
N GLU A 60 -8.60 -3.09 2.01
CA GLU A 60 -9.98 -3.31 2.41
C GLU A 60 -10.32 -2.37 3.58
N LEU A 61 -11.45 -1.68 3.45
CA LEU A 61 -11.94 -0.67 4.38
C LEU A 61 -13.00 -1.30 5.28
N SER A 62 -12.79 -1.16 6.58
CA SER A 62 -13.75 -1.48 7.61
C SER A 62 -14.10 -0.23 8.43
N ALA A 63 -15.06 -0.34 9.36
CA ALA A 63 -15.47 0.78 10.20
C ALA A 63 -14.28 1.41 10.95
N ASP A 64 -13.45 0.58 11.58
CA ASP A 64 -12.38 1.04 12.49
C ASP A 64 -10.96 0.89 11.94
N PHE A 65 -10.79 0.17 10.83
CA PHE A 65 -9.47 -0.15 10.29
C PHE A 65 -9.41 -0.13 8.76
N VAL A 66 -8.18 0.01 8.27
CA VAL A 66 -7.77 -0.20 6.89
C VAL A 66 -6.85 -1.42 6.88
N LEU A 67 -7.26 -2.47 6.17
CA LEU A 67 -6.46 -3.68 6.00
C LEU A 67 -5.67 -3.58 4.69
N VAL A 68 -4.34 -3.55 4.77
CA VAL A 68 -3.45 -3.67 3.61
C VAL A 68 -3.43 -5.13 3.17
N ARG A 69 -4.10 -5.41 2.06
CA ARG A 69 -4.21 -6.75 1.46
C ARG A 69 -3.04 -7.04 0.54
N HIS A 70 -2.72 -6.09 -0.32
CA HIS A 70 -1.65 -6.21 -1.30
C HIS A 70 -0.74 -5.00 -1.26
N LEU A 71 0.56 -5.25 -1.25
CA LEU A 71 1.58 -4.22 -1.33
C LEU A 71 2.72 -4.70 -2.22
N SER A 72 2.95 -3.96 -3.30
CA SER A 72 4.00 -4.30 -4.25
C SER A 72 4.66 -3.05 -4.82
N PHE A 73 5.96 -3.17 -5.04
CA PHE A 73 6.78 -2.15 -5.68
C PHE A 73 7.63 -2.76 -6.79
N SER A 74 7.85 -1.95 -7.82
CA SER A 74 8.84 -2.21 -8.85
C SER A 74 10.22 -2.50 -8.23
N PRO A 75 11.07 -3.32 -8.87
CA PRO A 75 12.32 -3.79 -8.25
C PRO A 75 13.24 -2.68 -7.71
N ASN A 76 13.31 -1.54 -8.39
CA ASN A 76 14.17 -0.42 -8.01
C ASN A 76 13.65 0.40 -6.81
N PHE A 77 12.39 0.16 -6.40
CA PHE A 77 11.69 0.91 -5.35
C PHE A 77 11.20 -0.03 -4.23
N ARG A 78 11.72 -1.27 -4.20
CA ARG A 78 11.33 -2.29 -3.23
C ARG A 78 12.22 -2.21 -1.99
N ASP A 79 12.16 -1.06 -1.33
CA ASP A 79 12.85 -0.79 -0.08
C ASP A 79 11.86 -0.35 1.02
N GLN A 80 12.30 -0.45 2.27
CA GLN A 80 11.46 -0.16 3.42
C GLN A 80 11.04 1.31 3.49
N ALA A 81 11.90 2.25 3.06
CA ALA A 81 11.58 3.67 3.10
C ALA A 81 10.46 4.02 2.12
N THR A 82 10.49 3.43 0.91
CA THR A 82 9.41 3.55 -0.07
C THR A 82 8.10 2.97 0.46
N ALA A 83 8.16 1.79 1.06
CA ALA A 83 6.98 1.16 1.66
C ALA A 83 6.39 2.04 2.79
N PHE A 84 7.23 2.54 3.70
CA PHE A 84 6.78 3.40 4.80
C PHE A 84 6.21 4.72 4.31
N ALA A 85 6.81 5.34 3.30
CA ALA A 85 6.26 6.56 2.69
C ALA A 85 4.85 6.33 2.11
N ALA A 86 4.65 5.22 1.39
CA ALA A 86 3.32 4.85 0.88
C ALA A 86 2.31 4.59 2.02
N LEU A 87 2.73 3.93 3.10
CA LEU A 87 1.87 3.66 4.25
C LEU A 87 1.56 4.93 5.06
N THR A 88 2.50 5.88 5.17
CA THR A 88 2.26 7.19 5.80
C THR A 88 1.14 7.92 5.06
N GLU A 89 1.26 8.05 3.74
CA GLU A 89 0.20 8.66 2.93
C GLU A 89 -1.14 7.92 3.06
N LEU A 90 -1.11 6.58 3.17
CA LEU A 90 -2.33 5.81 3.39
C LEU A 90 -3.00 6.15 4.73
N THR A 91 -2.21 6.38 5.79
CA THR A 91 -2.74 6.80 7.09
C THR A 91 -3.28 8.23 7.08
N GLU A 92 -2.71 9.11 6.26
CA GLU A 92 -3.22 10.47 6.05
C GLU A 92 -4.56 10.46 5.28
N LEU A 93 -4.75 9.53 4.35
CA LEU A 93 -6.03 9.32 3.67
C LEU A 93 -7.15 8.82 4.61
N PHE A 94 -6.77 8.11 5.68
CA PHE A 94 -7.70 7.49 6.63
C PHE A 94 -7.29 7.78 8.09
N PRO A 95 -7.28 9.04 8.53
CA PRO A 95 -6.65 9.44 9.80
C PRO A 95 -7.33 8.85 11.04
N ASN A 96 -8.61 8.50 10.94
CA ASN A 96 -9.40 7.96 12.04
C ASN A 96 -9.47 6.42 12.04
N LYS A 97 -8.69 5.74 11.19
CA LYS A 97 -8.71 4.27 11.07
C LYS A 97 -7.35 3.68 11.44
N LYS A 98 -7.37 2.54 12.11
CA LYS A 98 -6.15 1.78 12.40
C LYS A 98 -5.64 1.10 11.14
N LEU A 99 -4.33 1.13 10.92
CA LEU A 99 -3.71 0.40 9.82
C LEU A 99 -3.35 -1.02 10.27
N MET A 100 -3.81 -2.01 9.51
CA MET A 100 -3.54 -3.44 9.72
C MET A 100 -3.02 -4.06 8.43
N GLY A 101 -2.28 -5.16 8.52
CA GLY A 101 -1.81 -5.92 7.36
C GLY A 101 -2.44 -7.29 7.31
N ALA A 102 -2.71 -7.79 6.11
CA ALA A 102 -2.94 -9.21 5.89
C ALA A 102 -1.74 -10.04 6.37
N LEU A 103 -1.90 -11.37 6.46
CA LEU A 103 -0.91 -12.26 7.06
C LEU A 103 0.52 -12.02 6.55
N GLU A 104 0.69 -11.86 5.24
CA GLU A 104 1.98 -11.61 4.60
C GLU A 104 2.57 -10.21 4.90
N HIS A 105 1.73 -9.23 5.23
CA HIS A 105 2.12 -7.84 5.46
C HIS A 105 2.19 -7.47 6.94
N ALA A 106 1.73 -8.34 7.84
CA ALA A 106 1.71 -8.09 9.28
C ALA A 106 3.09 -7.67 9.85
N PRO A 107 4.23 -8.28 9.47
CA PRO A 107 5.54 -7.84 9.97
C PRO A 107 5.91 -6.42 9.53
N LEU A 108 5.61 -6.07 8.28
CA LEU A 108 5.87 -4.73 7.74
C LEU A 108 5.01 -3.67 8.45
N ILE A 109 3.72 -3.96 8.65
CA ILE A 109 2.81 -3.04 9.34
C ILE A 109 3.19 -2.88 10.81
N ALA A 110 3.66 -3.95 11.48
CA ALA A 110 4.19 -3.84 12.84
C ALA A 110 5.43 -2.94 12.91
N ALA A 111 6.37 -3.10 11.98
CA ALA A 111 7.56 -2.24 11.88
C ALA A 111 7.19 -0.78 11.60
N PHE A 112 6.23 -0.54 10.70
CA PHE A 112 5.71 0.79 10.40
C PHE A 112 5.04 1.45 11.60
N ASN A 113 4.22 0.71 12.35
CA ASN A 113 3.57 1.21 13.56
C ASN A 113 4.59 1.56 14.66
N LYS A 114 5.74 0.89 14.71
CA LYS A 114 6.84 1.25 15.61
C LYS A 114 7.51 2.55 15.15
N PHE A 115 7.86 2.64 13.87
CA PHE A 115 8.45 3.83 13.25
C PHE A 115 7.60 5.09 13.49
N ARG A 116 6.27 5.00 13.29
CA ARG A 116 5.35 6.12 13.52
C ARG A 116 5.32 6.60 14.98
N LYS A 117 5.42 5.69 15.94
CA LYS A 117 5.44 6.07 17.37
C LYS A 117 6.73 6.79 17.73
N GLU A 118 7.84 6.41 17.13
CA GLU A 118 9.14 7.06 17.33
C GLU A 118 9.14 8.48 16.72
N ASP A 119 8.49 8.65 15.56
CA ASP A 119 8.34 9.95 14.88
C ASP A 119 7.38 10.90 15.64
N ASP A 120 6.20 10.41 16.07
CA ASP A 120 5.20 11.19 16.83
C ASP A 120 5.71 11.60 18.22
N HIS A 121 6.62 10.84 18.82
CA HIS A 121 7.20 11.15 20.12
C HIS A 121 8.46 12.02 20.06
N GLY A 122 8.89 12.47 18.87
CA GLY A 122 10.03 13.37 18.72
C GLY A 122 11.27 12.83 19.41
N THR A 123 11.99 11.89 18.77
CA THR A 123 13.40 11.72 19.09
C THR A 123 14.13 13.02 18.79
N ASP A 124 14.19 13.91 19.79
CA ASP A 124 15.35 14.76 20.01
C ASP A 124 16.54 13.85 20.32
N THR A 125 17.14 13.30 19.26
CA THR A 125 18.47 12.71 19.31
C THR A 125 19.46 13.68 18.67
N ARG A 126 19.45 14.93 19.13
CA ARG A 126 20.59 15.85 19.07
C ARG A 126 21.15 16.11 20.48
N ALA A 127 21.48 15.01 21.15
CA ALA A 127 22.57 14.88 22.09
C ALA A 127 23.05 13.44 21.86
N GLU A 128 24.29 13.13 21.46
CA GLU A 128 25.59 13.69 21.85
C GLU A 128 26.57 13.73 20.66
#